data_AF-A0AAX4JWM8-F1
#
_entry.id   AF-A0AAX4JWM8-F1
#
_cell.length_a   1.000
_cell.length_b   1.000
_cell.length_c   1.000
_cell.angle_alpha   90.00
_cell.angle_beta   90.00
_cell.angle_gamma   90.00
#
_symmetry.space_group_name_H-M   'P 1'
#
loop_
_entity.id
_entity.type
_entity.pdbx_description
1 polymer ?
#
loop_
_entity_poly.entity_id
_entity_poly.type
_entity_poly.pdbx_seq_one_letter_code
_entity_poly.pdbx_strand_id
1 'polypeptide(L)'
;MSEQNYLSIPPPLSDKIRFEIYYGVSSPWALLGAREAERIAEKYGVTIHLKPIVVVEENGGIRLKTRHPARQAYHSLDLYRTAKYLGIDDFKLQPKYYPQPAGTIEIAGQCIIRIQNHFGIGSKESLNFSYEIQKCIWITEQADHSKLETIEEIAIKQCGFSNEVINSCIIDKRGDLSDKGVQEWNRNHEEAVRLGIFGTPNYVVNGEIFWGQDRLTFVEMRIKELVEAGAKPVIY
;
A
#
# COMPACT_ATOMS: atom_id res chain seq x y z
N MET A 1 -28.90 7.58 -9.64
CA MET A 1 -27.85 6.60 -9.27
C MET A 1 -27.29 6.08 -10.58
N SER A 2 -26.14 6.57 -11.03
CA SER A 2 -25.44 5.91 -12.14
C SER A 2 -25.12 4.50 -11.69
N GLU A 3 -25.48 3.48 -12.48
CA GLU A 3 -25.02 2.11 -12.22
C GLU A 3 -23.50 2.13 -12.10
N GLN A 4 -23.01 1.90 -10.89
CA GLN A 4 -21.58 1.84 -10.63
C GLN A 4 -21.13 0.47 -11.16
N ASN A 5 -20.68 0.46 -12.42
CA ASN A 5 -20.29 -0.75 -13.12
C ASN A 5 -18.91 -1.20 -12.66
N TYR A 6 -18.87 -1.95 -11.55
CA TYR A 6 -17.68 -2.69 -11.14
C TYR A 6 -17.31 -3.74 -12.20
N LEU A 7 -16.01 -3.93 -12.42
CA LEU A 7 -15.54 -4.91 -13.40
C LEU A 7 -15.90 -6.34 -12.95
N SER A 8 -16.52 -7.11 -13.85
CA SER A 8 -16.80 -8.54 -13.68
C SER A 8 -16.01 -9.42 -14.66
N ILE A 9 -15.35 -8.80 -15.63
CA ILE A 9 -14.42 -9.40 -16.58
C ILE A 9 -13.20 -8.47 -16.74
N PRO A 10 -12.01 -9.00 -17.11
CA PRO A 10 -10.84 -8.17 -17.36
C PRO A 10 -11.12 -7.09 -18.40
N PRO A 11 -10.61 -5.86 -18.21
CA PRO A 11 -10.74 -4.80 -19.19
C PRO A 11 -9.97 -5.17 -20.48
N PRO A 12 -10.31 -4.59 -21.64
CA PRO A 12 -9.53 -4.76 -22.85
C PRO A 12 -8.06 -4.42 -22.66
N LEU A 13 -7.20 -4.98 -23.51
CA LEU A 13 -5.79 -4.59 -23.55
C LEU A 13 -5.66 -3.09 -23.84
N SER A 14 -4.65 -2.48 -23.21
CA SER A 14 -4.34 -1.05 -23.30
C SER A 14 -2.96 -0.89 -23.92
N ASP A 15 -2.70 0.26 -24.55
CA ASP A 15 -1.36 0.65 -25.02
C ASP A 15 -0.42 1.06 -23.88
N LYS A 16 -0.96 1.24 -22.67
CA LYS A 16 -0.22 1.62 -21.46
C LYS A 16 -0.37 0.62 -20.33
N ILE A 17 0.62 0.56 -19.45
CA ILE A 17 0.62 -0.24 -18.23
C ILE A 17 0.77 0.68 -17.01
N ARG A 18 -0.31 0.80 -16.26
CA ARG A 18 -0.37 1.48 -14.96
C ARG A 18 -0.44 0.40 -13.89
N PHE A 19 0.51 0.40 -12.97
CA PHE A 19 0.56 -0.53 -11.85
C PHE A 19 0.48 0.23 -10.52
N GLU A 20 -0.66 0.11 -9.86
CA GLU A 20 -0.99 0.83 -8.63
C GLU A 20 -1.21 -0.15 -7.47
N ILE A 21 -0.78 0.22 -6.26
CA ILE A 21 -0.97 -0.60 -5.07
C ILE A 21 -1.79 0.21 -4.06
N TYR A 22 -3.04 -0.16 -3.89
CA TYR A 22 -3.94 0.41 -2.89
C TYR A 22 -3.83 -0.37 -1.60
N TYR A 23 -3.34 0.25 -0.53
CA TYR A 23 -3.07 -0.47 0.71
C TYR A 23 -3.21 0.40 1.95
N GLY A 24 -3.58 -0.24 3.05
CA GLY A 24 -3.39 0.34 4.36
C GLY A 24 -1.92 0.22 4.73
N VAL A 25 -1.30 1.32 5.14
CA VAL A 25 0.11 1.33 5.58
C VAL A 25 0.35 0.37 6.75
N SER A 26 -0.71 -0.01 7.47
CA SER A 26 -0.67 -0.99 8.55
C SER A 26 -1.12 -2.38 8.12
N SER A 27 -1.23 -2.68 6.83
CA SER A 27 -1.64 -4.00 6.37
C SER A 27 -0.45 -4.97 6.43
N PRO A 28 -0.52 -6.07 7.21
CA PRO A 28 0.55 -7.06 7.21
C PRO A 28 0.66 -7.75 5.84
N TRP A 29 -0.46 -7.92 5.13
CA TRP A 29 -0.47 -8.52 3.81
C TRP A 29 0.20 -7.63 2.76
N ALA A 30 0.14 -6.31 2.93
CA ALA A 30 0.87 -5.39 2.06
C ALA A 30 2.37 -5.61 2.21
N LEU A 31 2.89 -5.70 3.44
CA LEU A 31 4.30 -6.00 3.73
C LEU A 31 4.74 -7.35 3.14
N LEU A 32 3.91 -8.39 3.31
CA LEU A 32 4.26 -9.74 2.85
C LEU A 32 4.29 -9.85 1.31
N GLY A 33 3.42 -9.13 0.60
CA GLY A 33 3.40 -9.12 -0.87
C GLY A 33 4.37 -8.13 -1.51
N ALA A 34 5.01 -7.29 -0.70
CA ALA A 34 5.68 -6.09 -1.14
C ALA A 34 6.90 -6.41 -2.03
N ARG A 35 7.79 -7.30 -1.56
CA ARG A 35 8.98 -7.76 -2.30
C ARG A 35 8.62 -8.40 -3.64
N GLU A 36 7.53 -9.15 -3.69
CA GLU A 36 7.09 -9.82 -4.91
C GLU A 36 6.49 -8.83 -5.92
N ALA A 37 5.79 -7.80 -5.45
CA ALA A 37 5.33 -6.70 -6.30
C ALA A 37 6.52 -5.94 -6.92
N GLU A 38 7.57 -5.66 -6.15
CA GLU A 38 8.81 -5.04 -6.65
C GLU A 38 9.51 -5.94 -7.66
N ARG A 39 9.64 -7.25 -7.40
CA ARG A 39 10.22 -8.20 -8.37
C ARG A 39 9.47 -8.17 -9.70
N ILE A 40 8.14 -8.14 -9.67
CA ILE A 40 7.31 -8.06 -10.89
C ILE A 40 7.56 -6.73 -11.59
N ALA A 41 7.56 -5.62 -10.84
CA ALA A 41 7.80 -4.29 -11.38
C ALA A 41 9.16 -4.18 -12.09
N GLU A 42 10.22 -4.65 -11.46
CA GLU A 42 11.57 -4.71 -12.03
C GLU A 42 11.63 -5.59 -13.27
N LYS A 43 11.04 -6.79 -13.23
CA LYS A 43 11.07 -7.75 -14.35
C LYS A 43 10.44 -7.21 -15.62
N TYR A 44 9.36 -6.43 -15.50
CA TYR A 44 8.61 -5.90 -16.64
C TYR A 44 8.85 -4.41 -16.91
N GLY A 45 9.72 -3.77 -16.12
CA GLY A 45 10.02 -2.34 -16.24
C GLY A 45 8.82 -1.43 -15.97
N VAL A 46 7.87 -1.85 -15.14
CA VAL A 46 6.69 -1.05 -14.78
C VAL A 46 6.92 -0.32 -13.46
N THR A 47 6.37 0.89 -13.33
CA THR A 47 6.50 1.70 -12.13
C THR A 47 5.39 1.36 -11.14
N ILE A 48 5.74 1.11 -9.87
CA ILE A 48 4.76 0.99 -8.77
C ILE A 48 4.33 2.38 -8.32
N HIS A 49 3.04 2.65 -8.36
CA HIS A 49 2.44 3.81 -7.72
C HIS A 49 1.76 3.39 -6.42
N LEU A 50 2.34 3.78 -5.28
CA LEU A 50 1.77 3.52 -3.97
C LEU A 50 0.56 4.42 -3.74
N LYS A 51 -0.57 3.81 -3.40
CA LYS A 51 -1.85 4.46 -3.11
C LYS A 51 -2.27 4.15 -1.67
N PRO A 52 -1.67 4.81 -0.65
CA PRO A 52 -2.10 4.62 0.73
C PRO A 52 -3.57 4.98 0.90
N ILE A 53 -4.34 4.09 1.52
CA ILE A 53 -5.76 4.23 1.86
C ILE A 53 -6.07 3.54 3.20
N VAL A 54 -7.34 3.56 3.62
CA VAL A 54 -7.86 2.66 4.66
C VAL A 54 -8.75 1.58 4.04
N VAL A 55 -9.24 0.64 4.84
CA VAL A 55 -10.29 -0.29 4.39
C VAL A 55 -11.51 0.53 3.96
N VAL A 56 -11.98 0.27 2.73
CA VAL A 56 -13.11 0.98 2.11
C VAL A 56 -14.41 0.29 2.51
N GLU A 57 -15.08 0.82 3.52
CA GLU A 57 -16.31 0.25 4.08
C GLU A 57 -17.51 0.49 3.15
N GLU A 58 -17.46 1.53 2.32
CA GLU A 58 -18.47 1.88 1.31
C GLU A 58 -18.69 0.75 0.29
N ASN A 59 -17.62 -0.01 -0.02
CA ASN A 59 -17.67 -1.17 -0.91
C ASN A 59 -17.83 -2.50 -0.13
N GLY A 60 -18.29 -2.45 1.13
CA GLY A 60 -18.48 -3.63 1.97
C GLY A 60 -17.22 -4.16 2.63
N GLY A 61 -16.15 -3.35 2.69
CA GLY A 61 -14.95 -3.68 3.45
C GLY A 61 -15.23 -3.86 4.95
N ILE A 62 -14.65 -4.89 5.56
CA ILE A 62 -14.83 -5.18 6.99
C ILE A 62 -13.49 -5.11 7.70
N ARG A 63 -13.36 -4.18 8.65
CA ARG A 63 -12.17 -4.02 9.50
C ARG A 63 -11.89 -5.29 10.31
N LEU A 64 -10.63 -5.69 10.44
CA LEU A 64 -10.26 -6.99 11.04
C LEU A 64 -10.92 -7.24 12.41
N LYS A 65 -10.88 -6.25 13.30
CA LYS A 65 -11.43 -6.36 14.67
C LYS A 65 -12.93 -6.57 14.75
N THR A 66 -13.69 -6.16 13.74
CA THR A 66 -15.15 -6.29 13.71
C THR A 66 -15.59 -7.62 13.08
N ARG A 67 -14.65 -8.41 12.55
CA ARG A 67 -14.94 -9.74 11.98
C ARG A 67 -15.21 -10.75 13.09
N HIS A 68 -15.97 -11.80 12.78
CA HIS A 68 -16.18 -12.94 13.67
C HIS A 68 -14.84 -13.55 14.16
N PRO A 69 -14.72 -14.03 15.41
CA PRO A 69 -13.48 -14.58 15.96
C PRO A 69 -12.82 -15.66 15.09
N ALA A 70 -13.61 -16.51 14.42
CA ALA A 70 -13.08 -17.51 13.49
C ALA A 70 -12.26 -16.90 12.33
N ARG A 71 -12.69 -15.75 11.77
CA ARG A 71 -11.96 -15.05 10.72
C ARG A 71 -10.69 -14.38 11.25
N GLN A 72 -10.72 -13.89 12.49
CA GLN A 72 -9.54 -13.32 13.14
C GLN A 72 -8.49 -14.40 13.43
N ALA A 73 -8.91 -15.55 13.95
CA ALA A 73 -8.04 -16.70 14.19
C ALA A 73 -7.41 -17.23 12.90
N TYR A 74 -8.21 -17.39 11.83
CA TYR A 74 -7.69 -17.79 10.52
C TYR A 74 -6.69 -16.77 9.97
N HIS A 75 -6.99 -15.48 10.08
CA HIS A 75 -6.06 -14.42 9.66
C HIS A 75 -4.70 -14.53 10.35
N SER A 76 -4.66 -14.72 11.67
CA SER A 76 -3.40 -14.91 12.40
C SER A 76 -2.67 -16.20 12.00
N LEU A 77 -3.40 -17.31 11.82
CA LEU A 77 -2.81 -18.58 11.39
C LEU A 77 -2.16 -18.47 10.00
N ASP A 78 -2.83 -17.77 9.08
CA ASP A 78 -2.37 -17.62 7.71
C ASP A 78 -1.20 -16.64 7.60
N LEU A 79 -1.17 -15.59 8.43
CA LEU A 79 0.01 -14.72 8.56
C LEU A 79 1.24 -15.52 9.00
N TYR A 80 1.10 -16.41 9.99
CA TYR A 80 2.21 -17.25 10.44
C TYR A 80 2.76 -18.12 9.30
N ARG A 81 1.87 -18.78 8.55
CA ARG A 81 2.26 -19.65 7.42
C ARG A 81 2.94 -18.86 6.33
N THR A 82 2.38 -17.71 5.97
CA THR A 82 2.89 -16.86 4.89
C THR A 82 4.24 -16.25 5.25
N ALA A 83 4.39 -15.70 6.46
CA ALA A 83 5.68 -15.16 6.93
C ALA A 83 6.77 -16.25 6.92
N LYS A 84 6.45 -17.45 7.40
CA LYS A 84 7.38 -18.60 7.38
C LYS A 84 7.74 -19.03 5.95
N TYR A 85 6.76 -19.09 5.04
CA TYR A 85 6.99 -19.41 3.64
C TYR A 85 7.92 -18.39 2.96
N LEU A 86 7.80 -17.11 3.31
CA LEU A 86 8.64 -16.03 2.80
C LEU A 86 9.99 -15.88 3.52
N GLY A 87 10.27 -16.71 4.54
CA GLY A 87 11.53 -16.66 5.31
C GLY A 87 11.64 -15.43 6.22
N ILE A 88 10.53 -14.91 6.73
CA ILE A 88 10.49 -13.77 7.65
C ILE A 88 10.31 -14.29 9.08
N ASP A 89 11.40 -14.77 9.69
CA ASP A 89 11.36 -15.44 10.99
C ASP A 89 10.99 -14.49 12.15
N ASP A 90 11.35 -13.22 12.05
CA ASP A 90 11.10 -12.21 13.10
C ASP A 90 9.69 -11.59 13.05
N PHE A 91 8.80 -12.08 12.18
CA PHE A 91 7.46 -11.54 11.98
C PHE A 91 6.61 -11.58 13.26
N LYS A 92 5.99 -10.45 13.60
CA LYS A 92 5.18 -10.26 14.80
C LYS A 92 3.71 -10.47 14.49
N LEU A 93 3.13 -11.58 14.96
CA LEU A 93 1.69 -11.85 14.80
C LEU A 93 0.80 -10.92 15.63
N GLN A 94 1.34 -10.40 16.74
CA GLN A 94 0.66 -9.51 17.67
C GLN A 94 1.62 -8.39 18.09
N PRO A 95 1.86 -7.39 17.23
CA PRO A 95 2.75 -6.29 17.58
C PRO A 95 2.20 -5.46 18.75
N LYS A 96 3.07 -5.06 19.67
CA LYS A 96 2.84 -4.22 20.84
C LYS A 96 2.11 -2.92 20.55
N TYR A 97 2.45 -2.26 19.45
CA TYR A 97 1.85 -0.97 19.05
C TYR A 97 0.72 -1.13 18.02
N TYR A 98 0.34 -2.38 17.70
CA TYR A 98 -0.75 -2.66 16.79
C TYR A 98 -1.95 -3.21 17.55
N PRO A 99 -3.16 -2.70 17.27
CA PRO A 99 -3.48 -1.71 16.25
C PRO A 99 -3.45 -0.29 16.81
N GLN A 100 -3.07 0.61 15.94
CA GLN A 100 -2.92 2.03 16.20
C GLN A 100 -4.27 2.74 16.47
N PRO A 101 -4.26 3.88 17.18
CA PRO A 101 -5.43 4.73 17.33
C PRO A 101 -6.01 5.20 15.98
N ALA A 102 -7.31 5.48 15.93
CA ALA A 102 -7.97 5.95 14.72
C ALA A 102 -7.34 7.24 14.18
N GLY A 103 -7.23 7.37 12.86
CA GLY A 103 -6.69 8.57 12.19
C GLY A 103 -5.16 8.73 12.24
N THR A 104 -4.43 7.81 12.87
CA THR A 104 -2.95 7.88 12.93
C THR A 104 -2.29 7.32 11.67
N ILE A 105 -2.93 6.35 11.02
CA ILE A 105 -2.39 5.75 9.79
C ILE A 105 -2.37 6.72 8.61
N GLU A 106 -3.25 7.71 8.64
CA GLU A 106 -3.34 8.78 7.65
C GLU A 106 -2.08 9.65 7.66
N ILE A 107 -1.44 9.87 8.82
CA ILE A 107 -0.19 10.62 8.93
C ILE A 107 0.88 9.94 8.06
N ALA A 108 1.11 8.64 8.28
CA ALA A 108 2.07 7.86 7.53
C ALA A 108 1.72 7.81 6.03
N GLY A 109 0.44 7.59 5.70
CA GLY A 109 -0.04 7.56 4.32
C GLY A 109 0.22 8.87 3.57
N GLN A 110 -0.10 10.00 4.19
CA GLN A 110 0.15 11.33 3.62
C GLN A 110 1.64 11.64 3.50
N CYS A 111 2.48 11.19 4.44
CA CYS A 111 3.93 11.33 4.34
C CYS A 111 4.47 10.52 3.15
N ILE A 112 4.02 9.28 2.96
CA ILE A 112 4.41 8.44 1.81
C ILE A 112 4.03 9.11 0.49
N ILE A 113 2.86 9.74 0.43
CA ILE A 113 2.43 10.51 -0.74
C ILE A 113 3.36 11.70 -1.01
N ARG A 114 3.69 12.50 0.02
CA ARG A 114 4.64 13.62 -0.13
C ARG A 114 6.04 13.16 -0.56
N ILE A 115 6.51 12.02 -0.03
CA ILE A 115 7.78 11.41 -0.43
C ILE A 115 7.76 10.97 -1.90
N GLN A 116 6.66 10.35 -2.38
CA GLN A 116 6.51 10.06 -3.81
C GLN A 116 6.53 11.33 -4.67
N ASN A 117 5.89 12.41 -4.23
CA ASN A 117 5.91 13.69 -4.95
C ASN A 117 7.28 14.37 -4.94
N HIS A 118 8.12 14.10 -3.93
CA HIS A 118 9.46 14.66 -3.81
C HIS A 118 10.49 13.89 -4.67
N PHE A 119 10.54 12.56 -4.53
CA PHE A 119 11.53 11.72 -5.21
C PHE A 119 11.06 11.14 -6.55
N GLY A 120 9.76 11.22 -6.84
CA GLY A 120 9.12 10.60 -8.01
C GLY A 120 8.35 9.34 -7.65
N ILE A 121 7.23 9.11 -8.35
CA ILE A 121 6.41 7.91 -8.19
C ILE A 121 7.23 6.66 -8.56
N GLY A 122 7.24 5.68 -7.67
CA GLY A 122 8.01 4.43 -7.81
C GLY A 122 9.53 4.57 -7.63
N SER A 123 10.00 5.73 -7.15
CA SER A 123 11.39 5.90 -6.68
C SER A 123 11.73 4.93 -5.56
N LYS A 124 12.99 4.47 -5.52
CA LYS A 124 13.46 3.54 -4.49
C LYS A 124 13.31 4.12 -3.09
N GLU A 125 13.49 5.42 -2.95
CA GLU A 125 13.31 6.19 -1.72
C GLU A 125 11.87 6.08 -1.21
N SER A 126 10.88 6.27 -2.09
CA SER A 126 9.46 6.19 -1.72
C SER A 126 9.01 4.79 -1.35
N LEU A 127 9.48 3.77 -2.10
CA LEU A 127 9.20 2.37 -1.80
C LEU A 127 9.84 1.99 -0.48
N ASN A 128 11.14 2.24 -0.31
CA ASN A 128 11.86 1.93 0.93
C ASN A 128 11.20 2.58 2.15
N PHE A 129 10.85 3.87 2.08
CA PHE A 129 10.22 4.57 3.20
C PHE A 129 8.88 3.92 3.64
N SER A 130 8.01 3.58 2.69
CA SER A 130 6.76 2.88 3.01
C SER A 130 7.01 1.53 3.70
N TYR A 131 8.02 0.80 3.24
CA TYR A 131 8.32 -0.53 3.75
C TYR A 131 8.96 -0.48 5.12
N GLU A 132 9.83 0.48 5.39
CA GLU A 132 10.44 0.67 6.71
C GLU A 132 9.39 1.02 7.78
N ILE A 133 8.35 1.77 7.41
CA ILE A 133 7.19 1.96 8.29
C ILE A 133 6.49 0.61 8.55
N GLN A 134 6.21 -0.19 7.52
CA GLN A 134 5.57 -1.49 7.69
C GLN A 134 6.43 -2.48 8.50
N LYS A 135 7.75 -2.48 8.33
CA LYS A 135 8.70 -3.29 9.12
C LYS A 135 8.70 -2.86 10.58
N CYS A 136 8.60 -1.55 10.86
CA CYS A 136 8.44 -1.06 12.23
C CYS A 136 7.22 -1.68 12.93
N ILE A 137 6.11 -1.89 12.20
CA ILE A 137 4.91 -2.51 12.73
C ILE A 137 5.09 -4.01 12.93
N TRP A 138 5.55 -4.71 11.90
CA TRP A 138 5.38 -6.17 11.81
C TRP A 138 6.65 -6.98 12.06
N ILE A 139 7.82 -6.35 12.17
CA ILE A 139 9.10 -7.05 12.32
C ILE A 139 9.91 -6.49 13.48
N THR A 140 10.20 -5.17 13.47
CA THR A 140 11.18 -4.60 14.41
C THR A 140 10.57 -4.09 15.71
N GLU A 141 9.35 -3.55 15.67
CA GLU A 141 8.67 -2.93 16.81
C GLU A 141 9.51 -1.89 17.57
N GLN A 142 10.44 -1.26 16.86
CA GLN A 142 11.44 -0.37 17.45
C GLN A 142 10.82 0.84 18.15
N ALA A 143 9.62 1.29 17.73
CA ALA A 143 8.87 2.38 18.33
C ALA A 143 7.39 2.37 17.91
N ASP A 144 6.61 3.30 18.46
CA ASP A 144 5.20 3.47 18.14
C ASP A 144 5.00 4.20 16.81
N HIS A 145 4.80 3.41 15.74
CA HIS A 145 4.59 3.90 14.37
C HIS A 145 3.38 4.84 14.18
N SER A 146 2.52 5.01 15.20
CA SER A 146 1.41 5.97 15.14
C SER A 146 1.83 7.41 15.43
N LYS A 147 3.07 7.62 15.86
CA LYS A 147 3.66 8.91 16.23
C LYS A 147 4.50 9.50 15.09
N LEU A 148 4.37 10.80 14.86
CA LEU A 148 5.13 11.51 13.83
C LEU A 148 6.64 11.42 14.08
N GLU A 149 7.06 11.52 15.34
CA GLU A 149 8.46 11.44 15.74
C GLU A 149 9.08 10.08 15.37
N THR A 150 8.28 8.99 15.45
CA THR A 150 8.74 7.66 15.02
C THR A 150 8.87 7.58 13.51
N ILE A 151 7.96 8.21 12.75
CA ILE A 151 8.03 8.26 11.28
C ILE A 151 9.27 9.07 10.85
N GLU A 152 9.55 10.18 11.54
CA GLU A 152 10.77 10.99 11.33
C GLU A 152 12.04 10.19 11.64
N GLU A 153 12.10 9.49 12.77
CA GLU A 153 13.23 8.63 13.10
C GLU A 153 13.45 7.54 12.04
N ILE A 154 12.38 6.98 11.48
CA ILE A 154 12.44 5.99 10.39
C ILE A 154 13.04 6.61 9.12
N ALA A 155 12.54 7.79 8.74
CA ALA A 155 13.03 8.52 7.58
C ALA A 155 14.52 8.86 7.70
N ILE A 156 14.99 9.24 8.88
CA ILE A 156 16.40 9.58 9.14
C ILE A 156 17.27 8.32 9.16
N LYS A 157 16.97 7.36 10.05
CA LYS A 157 17.89 6.26 10.37
C LYS A 157 17.87 5.14 9.33
N GLN A 158 16.72 4.84 8.74
CA GLN A 158 16.55 3.72 7.80
C GLN A 158 16.53 4.18 6.34
N CYS A 159 16.08 5.42 6.07
CA CYS A 159 16.01 5.93 4.70
C CYS A 159 17.10 6.97 4.37
N GLY A 160 17.79 7.53 5.38
CA GLY A 160 18.85 8.51 5.17
C GLY A 160 18.36 9.85 4.61
N PHE A 161 17.10 10.22 4.85
CA PHE A 161 16.52 11.46 4.34
C PHE A 161 17.14 12.69 5.02
N SER A 162 17.34 13.75 4.23
CA SER A 162 17.89 15.01 4.71
C SER A 162 16.86 15.80 5.52
N ASN A 163 17.33 16.73 6.36
CA ASN A 163 16.44 17.62 7.12
C ASN A 163 15.45 18.39 6.22
N GLU A 164 15.82 18.71 4.98
CA GLU A 164 14.92 19.34 4.02
C GLU A 164 13.73 18.43 3.68
N VAL A 165 13.98 17.15 3.42
CA VAL A 165 12.95 16.16 3.13
C VAL A 165 12.09 15.92 4.37
N ILE A 166 12.69 15.81 5.56
CA ILE A 166 11.94 15.67 6.82
C ILE A 166 10.98 16.84 7.01
N ASN A 167 11.49 18.07 6.96
CA ASN A 167 10.70 19.28 7.21
C ASN A 167 9.59 19.53 6.18
N SER A 168 9.74 19.00 4.96
CA SER A 168 8.76 19.20 3.88
C SER A 168 7.77 18.04 3.72
N CYS A 169 8.19 16.80 4.00
CA CYS A 169 7.41 15.60 3.68
C CYS A 169 6.91 14.86 4.92
N ILE A 170 7.66 14.89 6.03
CA ILE A 170 7.36 14.14 7.26
C ILE A 170 6.71 15.08 8.28
N ILE A 171 5.49 15.49 7.96
CA ILE A 171 4.73 16.49 8.73
C ILE A 171 3.28 16.03 8.91
N ASP A 172 2.65 16.40 10.03
CA ASP A 172 1.21 16.21 10.21
C ASP A 172 0.46 17.40 9.62
N LYS A 173 -0.25 17.13 8.52
CA LYS A 173 -1.07 18.11 7.79
C LYS A 173 -2.54 17.71 7.75
N ARG A 174 -2.98 16.76 8.59
CA ARG A 174 -4.38 16.31 8.60
C ARG A 174 -5.31 17.51 8.78
N GLY A 175 -6.35 17.55 7.93
CA GLY A 175 -7.32 18.65 7.89
C GLY A 175 -6.90 19.86 7.03
N ASP A 176 -5.64 19.97 6.61
CA ASP A 176 -5.21 21.00 5.66
C ASP A 176 -5.54 20.57 4.23
N LEU A 177 -6.72 20.97 3.74
CA LEU A 177 -7.18 20.61 2.38
C LEU A 177 -6.35 21.24 1.25
N SER A 178 -5.42 22.15 1.57
CA SER A 178 -4.47 22.72 0.60
C SER A 178 -3.20 21.88 0.46
N ASP A 179 -2.91 20.99 1.41
CA ASP A 179 -1.75 20.11 1.37
C ASP A 179 -1.91 19.03 0.29
N LYS A 180 -0.88 18.87 -0.54
CA LYS A 180 -0.91 17.89 -1.64
C LYS A 180 -1.06 16.45 -1.14
N GLY A 181 -0.44 16.10 -0.01
CA GLY A 181 -0.54 14.78 0.60
C GLY A 181 -1.96 14.45 1.07
N VAL A 182 -2.63 15.42 1.70
CA VAL A 182 -4.05 15.31 2.12
C VAL A 182 -4.97 15.19 0.90
N GLN A 183 -4.77 16.02 -0.13
CA GLN A 183 -5.57 15.97 -1.34
C GLN A 183 -5.44 14.62 -2.06
N GLU A 184 -4.23 14.10 -2.22
CA GLU A 184 -4.01 12.79 -2.84
C GLU A 184 -4.53 11.64 -1.99
N TRP A 185 -4.41 11.71 -0.65
CA TRP A 185 -5.00 10.70 0.24
C TRP A 185 -6.52 10.59 0.03
N ASN A 186 -7.21 11.73 -0.04
CA ASN A 186 -8.65 11.77 -0.33
C ASN A 186 -8.96 11.26 -1.74
N ARG A 187 -8.20 11.69 -2.76
CA ARG A 187 -8.34 11.18 -4.14
C ARG A 187 -8.15 9.67 -4.22
N ASN A 188 -7.16 9.11 -3.54
CA ASN A 188 -6.89 7.68 -3.52
C ASN A 188 -8.08 6.91 -2.92
N HIS A 189 -8.72 7.44 -1.86
CA HIS A 189 -9.92 6.83 -1.29
C HIS A 189 -11.09 6.87 -2.27
N GLU A 190 -11.36 8.02 -2.90
CA GLU A 190 -12.43 8.14 -3.90
C GLU A 190 -12.19 7.23 -5.12
N GLU A 191 -10.95 7.13 -5.60
CA GLU A 191 -10.55 6.19 -6.65
C GLU A 191 -10.80 4.74 -6.22
N ALA A 192 -10.41 4.38 -5.00
CA ALA A 192 -10.63 3.04 -4.46
C ALA A 192 -12.13 2.70 -4.36
N VAL A 193 -12.97 3.66 -3.93
CA VAL A 193 -14.43 3.52 -3.95
C VAL A 193 -14.93 3.25 -5.37
N ARG A 194 -14.51 4.07 -6.35
CA ARG A 194 -14.91 3.91 -7.76
C ARG A 194 -14.48 2.58 -8.37
N LEU A 195 -13.28 2.10 -8.04
CA LEU A 195 -12.73 0.84 -8.53
C LEU A 195 -13.37 -0.41 -7.90
N GLY A 196 -14.19 -0.26 -6.86
CA GLY A 196 -14.76 -1.41 -6.15
C GLY A 196 -13.79 -2.06 -5.17
N ILE A 197 -12.76 -1.34 -4.71
CA ILE A 197 -11.83 -1.84 -3.70
C ILE A 197 -12.52 -1.89 -2.35
N PHE A 198 -12.38 -3.00 -1.62
CA PHE A 198 -13.00 -3.22 -0.30
C PHE A 198 -12.00 -3.73 0.76
N GLY A 199 -10.77 -4.07 0.36
CA GLY A 199 -9.76 -4.63 1.25
C GLY A 199 -8.35 -4.20 0.84
N THR A 200 -7.35 -4.57 1.64
CA THR A 200 -5.95 -4.17 1.39
C THR A 200 -4.98 -5.34 1.63
N PRO A 201 -3.89 -5.46 0.84
CA PRO A 201 -3.60 -4.68 -0.37
C PRO A 201 -4.51 -5.08 -1.55
N ASN A 202 -4.80 -4.12 -2.42
CA ASN A 202 -5.31 -4.35 -3.76
C ASN A 202 -4.25 -3.89 -4.76
N TYR A 203 -3.81 -4.80 -5.61
CA TYR A 203 -2.97 -4.49 -6.75
C TYR A 203 -3.89 -4.14 -7.92
N VAL A 204 -3.58 -3.07 -8.64
CA VAL A 204 -4.43 -2.57 -9.72
C VAL A 204 -3.61 -2.42 -10.99
N VAL A 205 -4.03 -3.12 -12.05
CA VAL A 205 -3.41 -3.02 -13.37
C VAL A 205 -4.44 -2.44 -14.33
N ASN A 206 -4.24 -1.20 -14.78
CA ASN A 206 -5.17 -0.50 -15.69
C ASN A 206 -6.65 -0.51 -15.22
N GLY A 207 -6.88 -0.39 -13.91
CA GLY A 207 -8.22 -0.41 -13.31
C GLY A 207 -8.76 -1.80 -12.95
N GLU A 208 -8.09 -2.88 -13.38
CA GLU A 208 -8.40 -4.25 -12.95
C GLU A 208 -7.84 -4.51 -11.54
N ILE A 209 -8.68 -4.92 -10.59
CA ILE A 209 -8.28 -5.12 -9.19
C ILE A 209 -7.91 -6.57 -8.89
N PHE A 210 -6.85 -6.77 -8.13
CA PHE A 210 -6.36 -8.06 -7.63
C PHE A 210 -6.16 -7.95 -6.11
N TRP A 211 -7.07 -8.56 -5.35
CA TRP A 211 -7.09 -8.43 -3.89
C TRP A 211 -6.24 -9.51 -3.20
N GLY A 212 -5.27 -9.08 -2.39
CA GLY A 212 -4.41 -9.96 -1.59
C GLY A 212 -3.06 -10.25 -2.22
N GLN A 213 -2.03 -10.41 -1.38
CA GLN A 213 -0.66 -10.75 -1.82
C GLN A 213 -0.59 -12.07 -2.61
N ASP A 214 -1.51 -12.99 -2.31
CA ASP A 214 -1.72 -14.27 -2.98
C ASP A 214 -2.38 -14.14 -4.38
N ARG A 215 -2.53 -12.92 -4.89
CA ARG A 215 -2.95 -12.65 -6.29
C ARG A 215 -1.83 -12.08 -7.15
N LEU A 216 -0.61 -11.89 -6.63
CA LEU A 216 0.52 -11.36 -7.40
C LEU A 216 0.90 -12.22 -8.62
N THR A 217 0.66 -13.54 -8.59
CA THR A 217 0.81 -14.39 -9.78
C THR A 217 -0.12 -13.93 -10.93
N PHE A 218 -1.37 -13.58 -10.63
CA PHE A 218 -2.31 -13.08 -11.64
C PHE A 218 -1.96 -11.67 -12.10
N VAL A 219 -1.45 -10.82 -11.19
CA VAL A 219 -0.90 -9.51 -11.53
C VAL A 219 0.25 -9.66 -12.54
N GLU A 220 1.18 -10.58 -12.29
CA GLU A 220 2.30 -10.84 -13.19
C GLU A 220 1.81 -11.35 -14.56
N MET A 221 0.86 -12.27 -14.58
CA MET A 221 0.24 -12.76 -15.82
C MET A 221 -0.39 -11.61 -16.62
N ARG A 222 -1.11 -10.71 -15.95
CA ARG A 222 -1.76 -9.57 -16.61
C ARG A 222 -0.77 -8.55 -17.16
N ILE A 223 0.26 -8.22 -16.39
CA ILE A 223 1.33 -7.32 -16.86
C ILE A 223 2.06 -7.95 -18.04
N LYS A 224 2.37 -9.25 -17.97
CA LYS A 224 3.00 -10.00 -19.06
C LYS A 224 2.17 -9.92 -20.34
N GLU A 225 0.87 -10.18 -20.25
CA GLU A 225 -0.05 -10.12 -21.39
C GLU A 225 -0.04 -8.73 -22.06
N LEU A 226 -0.08 -7.66 -21.26
CA LEU A 226 0.00 -6.29 -21.76
C LEU A 226 1.34 -6.00 -22.46
N VAL A 227 2.46 -6.43 -21.87
CA VAL A 227 3.80 -6.26 -22.46
C VAL A 227 3.91 -7.03 -23.79
N GLU A 228 3.40 -8.27 -23.84
CA GLU A 228 3.38 -9.10 -25.06
C GLU A 228 2.48 -8.49 -26.16
N ALA A 229 1.43 -7.77 -25.77
CA ALA A 229 0.58 -6.98 -26.67
C ALA A 229 1.19 -5.64 -27.10
N GLY A 230 2.41 -5.31 -26.63
CA GLY A 230 3.15 -4.10 -27.02
C GLY A 230 2.87 -2.87 -26.15
N ALA A 231 2.13 -3.02 -25.04
CA ALA A 231 1.86 -1.92 -24.12
C ALA A 231 3.15 -1.37 -23.47
N LYS A 232 3.14 -0.08 -23.13
CA LYS A 232 4.27 0.61 -22.50
C LYS A 232 3.97 1.04 -21.07
N PRO A 233 4.93 0.94 -20.13
CA PRO A 233 4.77 1.51 -18.79
C PRO A 233 4.37 2.99 -18.84
N VAL A 234 3.49 3.41 -17.93
CA VAL A 234 3.22 4.84 -17.71
C VAL A 234 4.46 5.50 -17.10
N ILE A 235 4.83 6.66 -17.65
CA ILE A 235 5.83 7.57 -17.07
C ILE A 235 5.08 8.64 -16.30
N TYR A 236 5.47 8.83 -15.03
CA TYR A 236 4.86 9.78 -14.10
C TYR A 236 5.58 11.12 -14.08
#